data_AF-A0A3A9BEI5-F1
#
_entry.id   AF-A0A3A9BEI5-F1
#
_cell.length_a   1.000
_cell.length_b   1.000
_cell.length_c   1.000
_cell.angle_alpha   90.00
_cell.angle_beta   90.00
_cell.angle_gamma   90.00
#
_symmetry.space_group_name_H-M   'P 1'
#
loop_
_entity.id
_entity.type
_entity.pdbx_description
1 polymer ?
#
loop_
_entity_poly.entity_id
_entity_poly.type
_entity_poly.pdbx_seq_one_letter_code
_entity_poly.pdbx_strand_id
1 'polypeptide(L)' 'MDFMSEKRLNNTIFLMYLVTENYRKKYGLSRQEYLQLDKKYKILNYISECPDVFDSMTETEMVEEVDQYVSES' A
#
# COMPACT_ATOMS: atom_id res chain seq x y z
N MET A 1 -6.07 -5.87 -22.11
CA MET A 1 -5.42 -5.93 -20.79
C MET A 1 -3.99 -5.48 -21.04
N ASP A 2 -3.66 -4.27 -20.62
CA ASP A 2 -2.32 -3.72 -20.88
C ASP A 2 -1.34 -4.47 -19.97
N PHE A 3 -0.37 -5.17 -20.56
CA PHE A 3 0.57 -5.97 -19.79
C PHE A 3 1.56 -5.00 -19.15
N MET A 4 1.46 -4.80 -17.83
CA MET A 4 2.45 -3.99 -17.11
C MET A 4 3.85 -4.52 -17.40
N SER A 5 4.81 -3.62 -17.63
CA SER A 5 6.20 -4.03 -17.78
C SER A 5 6.68 -4.73 -16.51
N GLU A 6 7.60 -5.69 -16.65
CA GLU A 6 8.17 -6.43 -15.52
C GLU A 6 8.76 -5.47 -14.46
N LYS A 7 9.40 -4.38 -14.90
CA LYS A 7 9.90 -3.33 -14.01
C LYS A 7 8.76 -2.65 -13.23
N ARG A 8 7.66 -2.28 -13.90
CA ARG A 8 6.51 -1.64 -13.24
C ARG A 8 5.84 -2.60 -12.25
N LEU A 9 5.71 -3.87 -12.61
CA LEU A 9 5.17 -4.89 -11.72
C LEU A 9 6.05 -5.07 -10.47
N ASN A 10 7.36 -5.21 -10.63
CA ASN A 10 8.29 -5.37 -9.53
C ASN A 10 8.30 -4.16 -8.59
N ASN A 11 8.26 -2.94 -9.15
CA ASN A 11 8.12 -1.72 -8.36
C ASN A 11 6.79 -1.70 -7.58
N THR A 12 5.69 -2.09 -8.22
CA THR A 12 4.36 -2.13 -7.57
C THR A 12 4.35 -3.10 -6.38
N ILE A 13 4.92 -4.31 -6.55
CA ILE A 13 5.05 -5.30 -5.48
C ILE A 13 5.94 -4.76 -4.35
N PHE A 14 7.03 -4.07 -4.68
CA PHE A 14 7.91 -3.46 -3.69
C PHE A 14 7.19 -2.36 -2.89
N LEU A 15 6.42 -1.49 -3.56
CA LEU A 15 5.64 -0.43 -2.90
C LEU A 15 4.56 -1.01 -1.99
N MET A 16 3.82 -2.02 -2.44
CA MET A 16 2.87 -2.75 -1.60
C MET A 16 3.51 -3.27 -0.31
N TYR A 17 4.70 -3.86 -0.43
CA TYR A 17 5.46 -4.33 0.73
C TYR A 17 5.88 -3.17 1.64
N LEU A 18 6.42 -2.09 1.07
CA LEU A 18 6.91 -0.94 1.84
C LEU A 18 5.78 -0.29 2.63
N VAL A 19 4.66 0.00 1.99
CA VAL A 19 3.47 0.58 2.62
C VAL A 19 2.95 -0.35 3.72
N THR A 20 2.88 -1.65 3.47
CA THR A 20 2.46 -2.64 4.47
C THR A 20 3.34 -2.57 5.73
N GLU A 21 4.65 -2.60 5.57
CA GLU A 21 5.57 -2.61 6.72
C GLU A 21 5.60 -1.25 7.44
N ASN A 22 5.51 -0.13 6.72
CA ASN A 22 5.43 1.21 7.30
C ASN A 22 4.16 1.39 8.14
N TYR A 23 3.00 1.01 7.58
CA TYR A 23 1.71 1.09 8.25
C TYR A 23 1.68 0.22 9.52
N ARG A 24 2.17 -1.02 9.40
CA ARG A 24 2.27 -1.94 10.54
C ARG A 24 3.19 -1.42 11.63
N LYS A 25 4.35 -0.86 11.27
CA LYS A 25 5.29 -0.30 12.23
C LYS A 25 4.72 0.91 12.94
N LYS A 26 4.01 1.81 12.22
CA LYS A 26 3.37 2.98 12.80
C LYS A 26 2.33 2.62 13.87
N TYR A 27 1.49 1.63 13.56
CA TYR A 27 0.34 1.26 14.41
C TYR A 27 0.58 0.04 15.29
N GLY A 28 1.78 -0.54 15.28
CA GLY A 28 2.12 -1.72 16.09
C GLY A 28 1.37 -2.98 15.69
N LEU A 29 1.01 -3.12 14.40
CA LEU A 29 0.19 -4.22 13.91
C LEU A 29 1.01 -5.47 13.58
N SER A 30 0.49 -6.63 13.96
CA SER A 30 0.91 -7.91 13.41
C SER A 30 0.55 -8.01 11.91
N ARG A 31 1.18 -8.96 11.22
CA ARG A 31 0.88 -9.20 9.81
C ARG A 31 -0.57 -9.64 9.61
N GLN A 32 -1.11 -10.44 10.53
CA GLN A 32 -2.48 -10.92 10.44
C GLN A 32 -3.48 -9.78 10.61
N GLU A 33 -3.25 -8.85 11.53
CA GLU A 33 -4.11 -7.66 11.70
C GLU A 33 -4.13 -6.80 10.44
N TYR A 34 -2.96 -6.53 9.84
CA TYR A 34 -2.90 -5.81 8.57
C TYR A 34 -3.64 -6.55 7.45
N LEU A 35 -3.49 -7.87 7.33
CA LEU A 35 -4.21 -8.64 6.31
C LEU A 35 -5.74 -8.58 6.49
N GLN A 36 -6.24 -8.45 7.73
CA GLN A 36 -7.67 -8.21 7.95
C GLN A 36 -8.10 -6.81 7.50
N LEU A 37 -7.28 -5.79 7.74
CA LEU A 37 -7.51 -4.44 7.24
C LEU A 37 -7.50 -4.41 5.71
N ASP A 38 -6.47 -4.97 5.08
CA ASP A 38 -6.39 -5.08 3.62
C ASP A 38 -7.57 -5.87 3.03
N LYS A 39 -7.99 -6.96 3.68
CA LYS A 39 -9.17 -7.70 3.23
C LYS A 39 -10.44 -6.82 3.21
N LYS A 40 -10.61 -5.97 4.23
CA LYS A 40 -11.75 -5.08 4.40
C LYS A 40 -11.70 -3.88 3.44
N TYR A 41 -10.56 -3.21 3.38
CA TYR A 41 -10.40 -1.91 2.71
C TYR A 41 -9.73 -1.99 1.35
N LYS A 42 -9.13 -3.13 0.97
CA LYS A 42 -8.45 -3.33 -0.32
C LYS A 42 -7.24 -2.39 -0.53
N ILE A 43 -6.49 -2.13 0.54
CA ILE A 43 -5.32 -1.24 0.56
C ILE A 43 -4.28 -1.65 -0.50
N LEU A 44 -3.97 -2.94 -0.63
CA LEU A 44 -2.99 -3.40 -1.62
C LEU A 44 -3.50 -3.21 -3.06
N ASN A 45 -4.81 -3.36 -3.29
CA ASN A 45 -5.38 -3.07 -4.60
C ASN A 45 -5.28 -1.57 -4.92
N TYR A 46 -5.58 -0.71 -3.93
CA TYR A 46 -5.41 0.73 -4.09
C TYR A 46 -3.99 1.09 -4.55
N ILE A 47 -2.97 0.59 -3.84
CA ILE A 47 -1.56 0.81 -4.21
C ILE A 47 -1.25 0.26 -5.63
N SER A 48 -1.87 -0.86 -6.00
CA SER A 48 -1.68 -1.49 -7.33
C SER A 48 -2.23 -0.65 -8.48
N GLU A 49 -3.29 0.12 -8.22
CA GLU A 49 -3.98 0.94 -9.20
C GLU A 49 -3.24 2.27 -9.41
N CYS A 50 -2.57 2.79 -8.39
CA CYS A 50 -1.83 4.07 -8.44
C CYS A 50 -0.38 3.99 -7.90
N PRO A 51 0.49 3.06 -8.36
CA PRO A 51 1.83 2.88 -7.81
C PRO A 51 2.73 4.12 -7.99
N ASP A 52 2.49 4.93 -9.02
CA ASP A 52 3.28 6.14 -9.30
C ASP A 52 3.07 7.23 -8.22
N VAL A 53 1.94 7.23 -7.52
CA VAL A 53 1.69 8.14 -6.38
C VAL A 53 2.63 7.77 -5.23
N PHE A 54 2.65 6.49 -4.87
CA PHE A 54 3.44 5.96 -3.77
C PHE A 54 4.95 6.01 -4.02
N ASP A 55 5.41 5.87 -5.27
CA ASP A 55 6.84 5.91 -5.62
C ASP A 55 7.53 7.24 -5.24
N SER A 56 6.74 8.32 -5.12
CA SER A 56 7.23 9.66 -4.77
C SER A 56 7.14 10.00 -3.27
N MET A 57 6.53 9.12 -2.47
CA MET A 57 6.20 9.39 -1.06
C MET A 57 7.29 8.90 -0.10
N THR A 58 7.45 9.62 1.00
CA THR A 58 8.19 9.17 2.18
C THR A 58 7.41 8.11 2.97
N GLU A 59 8.09 7.42 3.89
CA GLU A 59 7.44 6.41 4.74
C GLU A 59 6.22 6.96 5.51
N THR A 60 6.30 8.21 5.99
CA THR A 60 5.19 8.86 6.72
C THR A 60 4.03 9.19 5.78
N GLU A 61 4.30 9.79 4.63
CA GLU A 61 3.28 10.16 3.64
C GLU A 61 2.52 8.94 3.13
N MET A 62 3.22 7.81 2.92
CA MET A 62 2.58 6.55 2.54
C MET A 62 1.56 6.07 3.58
N VAL A 63 1.84 6.27 4.88
CA VAL A 63 0.92 5.86 5.94
C VAL A 63 -0.27 6.80 6.00
N GLU A 64 -0.04 8.10 5.91
CA GLU A 64 -1.09 9.13 5.90
C GLU A 64 -2.04 8.97 4.69
N GLU A 65 -1.50 8.65 3.52
CA GLU A 65 -2.27 8.37 2.30
C GLU A 65 -3.20 7.16 2.49
N VAL A 66 -2.70 6.09 3.12
CA VAL A 66 -3.52 4.91 3.43
C VAL A 66 -4.56 5.23 4.51
N ASP A 67 -4.23 6.01 5.54
CA ASP A 67 -5.19 6.44 6.55
C ASP A 67 -6.32 7.26 5.94
N GLN A 68 -6.00 8.18 5.04
CA GLN A 68 -6.99 8.95 4.29
C GLN A 68 -7.90 8.02 3.48
N TYR A 69 -7.31 7.14 2.66
CA TYR A 69 -8.06 6.17 1.87
C TYR A 69 -9.01 5.30 2.71
N VAL A 70 -8.52 4.76 3.84
CA VAL A 70 -9.31 3.94 4.76
C VAL A 70 -10.43 4.74 5.42
N SER A 71 -10.22 6.03 5.69
CA SER A 71 -11.24 6.90 6.30
C SER A 71 -12.38 7.27 5.34
N GLU A 72 -12.13 7.22 4.04
CA GLU A 72 -13.09 7.53 2.97
C GLU A 72 -13.83 6.28 2.44
N SER A 73 -13.46 5.08 2.92
CA SER A 73 -13.98 3.76 2.49
C SER A 73 -15.10 3.21 3.39
#